data_AF-A0A2H6ACC3-F1
#
_entry.id   AF-A0A2H6ACC3-F1
#
_cell.length_a   1.000
_cell.length_b   1.000
_cell.length_c   1.000
_cell.angle_alpha   90.00
_cell.angle_beta   90.00
_cell.angle_gamma   90.00
#
_symmetry.space_group_name_H-M   'P 1'
#
loop_
_entity.id
_entity.type
_entity.pdbx_description
1 polymer ?
#
loop_
_entity_poly.entity_id
_entity_poly.type
_entity_poly.pdbx_seq_one_letter_code
_entity_poly.pdbx_strand_id
1 'polypeptide(L)'
;MAWCVCWPGLACAGLYHRPLADEQLQPVPQWARFFDSVIPKLRSFAPPDPLAGLPPSPLRQQALQRIDFFARASDHALTADDFVDWSGWLVRLLARDNRPTLEEARRVVERGRSRFPRDWRLLAHLATVYQLSGEYERALALAQEALELAPAAAQRFERFHVRLILQRRLQEHERQLGRLPKDEAVLDDLFGQRWWERGLLPWPSGHPLTVHSTAPTQPPASAPPADAGEVLQQLLIWFPFDGQLWWLLGEYLVAQQEWVYAVQALQAASDLRVGGKVFRQRRAQVLDQAERLRAQNPTPAVPDIPNLDAASAPAQRTPLWARFDWQAWTLLLLGVGLLVLLAGWQLRIWTRQVLRRWRPPPSS
;
A
#
# COMPACT_ATOMS: atom_id res chain seq x y z
N MET A 1 17.68 -19.24 -36.82
CA MET A 1 18.33 -18.51 -35.70
C MET A 1 17.40 -17.38 -35.29
N ALA A 2 16.59 -17.61 -34.25
CA ALA A 2 15.74 -16.58 -33.67
C ALA A 2 16.61 -15.68 -32.78
N TRP A 3 16.73 -14.41 -33.14
CA TRP A 3 17.39 -13.42 -32.30
C TRP A 3 16.48 -13.13 -31.11
N CYS A 4 16.77 -13.73 -29.96
CA CYS A 4 16.26 -13.23 -28.69
C CYS A 4 16.84 -11.82 -28.51
N VAL A 5 16.04 -10.81 -28.83
CA VAL A 5 16.32 -9.43 -28.46
C VAL A 5 16.25 -9.38 -26.94
N CYS A 6 17.39 -9.55 -26.28
CA CYS A 6 17.56 -9.20 -24.89
C CYS A 6 17.32 -7.69 -24.80
N TRP A 7 16.09 -7.29 -24.48
CA TRP A 7 15.85 -5.93 -24.01
C TRP A 7 16.82 -5.71 -22.85
N PRO A 8 17.67 -4.68 -22.87
CA PRO A 8 18.53 -4.37 -21.74
C PRO A 8 17.59 -4.23 -20.54
N GLY A 9 17.66 -5.21 -19.64
CA GLY A 9 16.74 -5.36 -18.54
C GLY A 9 16.79 -4.10 -17.71
N LEU A 10 15.81 -3.24 -17.92
CA LEU A 10 15.56 -2.07 -17.10
C LEU A 10 15.26 -2.62 -15.71
N ALA A 11 16.24 -2.46 -14.82
CA ALA A 11 16.24 -3.08 -13.52
C ALA A 11 15.17 -2.45 -12.61
N CYS A 12 13.98 -3.05 -12.59
CA CYS A 12 13.11 -3.02 -11.42
C CYS A 12 13.84 -3.75 -10.28
N ALA A 13 13.54 -3.51 -9.00
CA ALA A 13 14.49 -3.92 -7.94
C ALA A 13 13.95 -4.35 -6.55
N GLY A 14 12.90 -5.15 -6.38
CA GLY A 14 12.54 -5.67 -5.04
C GLY A 14 11.27 -6.50 -5.08
N LEU A 15 10.30 -6.01 -5.86
CA LEU A 15 9.19 -6.78 -6.38
C LEU A 15 9.22 -6.75 -7.92
N TYR A 16 9.58 -7.89 -8.50
CA TYR A 16 9.82 -8.16 -9.89
C TYR A 16 8.71 -9.02 -10.47
N HIS A 17 8.20 -8.60 -11.61
CA HIS A 17 7.38 -9.45 -12.46
C HIS A 17 7.35 -8.82 -13.85
N ARG A 18 7.03 -9.62 -14.86
CA ARG A 18 6.75 -9.11 -16.20
C ARG A 18 5.51 -8.20 -16.10
N PRO A 19 5.58 -6.94 -16.55
CA PRO A 19 4.44 -6.04 -16.47
C PRO A 19 3.25 -6.62 -17.24
N LEU A 20 2.06 -6.50 -16.66
CA LEU A 20 0.81 -6.69 -17.40
C LEU A 20 0.64 -5.54 -18.41
N ALA A 21 -0.29 -5.69 -19.37
CA ALA A 21 -0.49 -4.68 -20.41
C ALA A 21 -0.69 -3.29 -19.78
N ASP A 22 0.13 -2.32 -20.24
CA ASP A 22 0.20 -0.94 -19.77
C ASP A 22 0.64 -0.74 -18.30
N GLU A 23 1.07 -1.79 -17.60
CA GLU A 23 1.66 -1.67 -16.26
C GLU A 23 3.06 -1.06 -16.35
N GLN A 24 3.31 -0.04 -15.54
CA GLN A 24 4.60 0.63 -15.45
C GLN A 24 5.25 0.32 -14.11
N LEU A 25 6.35 -0.44 -14.16
CA LEU A 25 7.10 -0.92 -12.99
C LEU A 25 8.38 -0.14 -12.72
N GLN A 26 8.54 0.99 -13.38
CA GLN A 26 9.73 1.82 -13.33
C GLN A 26 9.37 3.26 -12.94
N PRO A 27 10.31 3.97 -12.28
CA PRO A 27 10.20 5.39 -12.07
C PRO A 27 9.96 6.14 -13.37
N VAL A 28 9.25 7.25 -13.26
CA VAL A 28 8.95 8.18 -14.34
C VAL A 28 9.53 9.56 -14.01
N PRO A 29 10.03 10.29 -15.01
CA PRO A 29 10.64 11.60 -14.79
C PRO A 29 9.62 12.66 -14.35
N GLN A 30 8.33 12.48 -14.66
CA GLN A 30 7.27 13.45 -14.39
C GLN A 30 6.36 12.97 -13.26
N TRP A 31 6.19 13.81 -12.24
CA TRP A 31 5.29 13.51 -11.11
C TRP A 31 3.84 13.32 -11.56
N ALA A 32 3.33 14.15 -12.49
CA ALA A 32 1.99 13.97 -13.07
C ALA A 32 1.76 12.51 -13.53
N ARG A 33 2.67 11.98 -14.35
CA ARG A 33 2.57 10.60 -14.83
C ARG A 33 2.63 9.57 -13.69
N PHE A 34 3.44 9.81 -12.66
CA PHE A 34 3.53 8.91 -11.51
C PHE A 34 2.19 8.82 -10.76
N PHE A 35 1.61 9.97 -10.44
CA PHE A 35 0.37 10.07 -9.67
C PHE A 35 -0.88 9.72 -10.50
N ASP A 36 -0.93 10.10 -11.77
CA ASP A 36 -2.12 9.96 -12.61
C ASP A 36 -2.19 8.59 -13.31
N SER A 37 -1.03 7.98 -13.58
CA SER A 37 -0.96 6.73 -14.35
C SER A 37 -0.39 5.55 -13.58
N VAL A 38 0.79 5.71 -12.96
CA VAL A 38 1.50 4.57 -12.35
C VAL A 38 0.75 4.09 -11.10
N ILE A 39 0.53 4.97 -10.13
CA ILE A 39 -0.01 4.59 -8.82
C ILE A 39 -1.46 4.09 -8.86
N PRO A 40 -2.38 4.69 -9.63
CA PRO A 40 -3.75 4.17 -9.76
C PRO A 40 -3.76 2.75 -10.32
N LYS A 41 -2.90 2.44 -11.31
CA LYS A 41 -2.75 1.08 -11.84
C LYS A 41 -2.26 0.11 -10.78
N LEU A 42 -1.24 0.48 -10.00
CA LEU A 42 -0.73 -0.37 -8.92
C LEU A 42 -1.75 -0.59 -7.79
N ARG A 43 -2.54 0.43 -7.46
CA ARG A 43 -3.61 0.32 -6.46
C ARG A 43 -4.82 -0.46 -6.97
N SER A 44 -5.01 -0.55 -8.28
CA SER A 44 -6.10 -1.33 -8.90
C SER A 44 -5.99 -2.84 -8.66
N PHE A 45 -4.83 -3.33 -8.17
CA PHE A 45 -4.68 -4.71 -7.69
C PHE A 45 -5.37 -4.97 -6.34
N ALA A 46 -5.77 -3.93 -5.59
CA ALA A 46 -6.55 -4.11 -4.37
C ALA A 46 -7.89 -4.81 -4.64
N PRO A 47 -8.45 -5.57 -3.68
CA PRO A 47 -9.80 -6.08 -3.82
C PRO A 47 -10.79 -4.91 -4.02
N PRO A 48 -11.80 -5.07 -4.90
CA PRO A 48 -12.83 -4.04 -5.04
C PRO A 48 -13.55 -3.87 -3.69
N ASP A 49 -14.02 -2.65 -3.42
CA ASP A 49 -14.85 -2.39 -2.26
C ASP A 49 -16.12 -3.27 -2.35
N PRO A 50 -16.33 -4.21 -1.41
CA PRO A 50 -17.50 -5.09 -1.45
C PRO A 50 -18.81 -4.32 -1.36
N LEU A 51 -18.81 -3.13 -0.75
CA LEU A 51 -19.98 -2.26 -0.63
C LEU A 51 -20.28 -1.52 -1.93
N ALA A 52 -19.27 -1.24 -2.74
CA ALA A 52 -19.44 -0.53 -4.00
C ALA A 52 -20.04 -1.43 -5.10
N GLY A 53 -19.98 -2.76 -4.95
CA GLY A 53 -20.46 -3.73 -5.94
C GLY A 53 -19.74 -3.64 -7.29
N LEU A 54 -18.57 -2.98 -7.32
CA LEU A 54 -17.81 -2.79 -8.54
C LEU A 54 -17.07 -4.08 -8.92
N PRO A 55 -17.03 -4.43 -10.22
CA PRO A 55 -16.23 -5.56 -10.67
C PRO A 55 -14.73 -5.32 -10.38
N PRO A 56 -13.92 -6.38 -10.20
CA PRO A 56 -12.47 -6.25 -10.11
C PRO A 56 -11.90 -5.54 -11.34
N SER A 57 -10.85 -4.74 -11.15
CA SER A 57 -10.16 -4.06 -12.26
C SER A 57 -9.65 -5.05 -13.32
N PRO A 58 -9.55 -4.66 -14.60
CA PRO A 58 -8.99 -5.52 -15.64
C PRO A 58 -7.58 -6.04 -15.31
N LEU A 59 -6.72 -5.21 -14.73
CA LEU A 59 -5.36 -5.60 -14.30
C LEU A 59 -5.41 -6.68 -13.21
N ARG A 60 -6.29 -6.54 -12.22
CA ARG A 60 -6.48 -7.56 -11.18
C ARG A 60 -7.00 -8.87 -11.76
N GLN A 61 -7.95 -8.83 -12.70
CA GLN A 61 -8.45 -10.03 -13.36
C GLN A 61 -7.35 -10.74 -14.15
N GLN A 62 -6.53 -9.99 -14.89
CA GLN A 62 -5.38 -10.55 -15.62
C GLN A 62 -4.36 -11.20 -14.67
N ALA A 63 -4.04 -10.56 -13.54
CA ALA A 63 -3.16 -11.15 -12.53
C ALA A 63 -3.72 -12.45 -11.95
N LEU A 64 -5.02 -12.50 -11.63
CA LEU A 64 -5.67 -13.71 -11.13
C LEU A 64 -5.63 -14.85 -12.17
N GLN A 65 -5.90 -14.54 -13.45
CA GLN A 65 -5.78 -15.53 -14.54
C GLN A 65 -4.36 -16.08 -14.67
N ARG A 66 -3.34 -15.23 -14.54
CA ARG A 66 -1.92 -15.64 -14.57
C ARG A 66 -1.59 -16.54 -13.38
N ILE A 67 -2.01 -16.17 -12.17
CA ILE A 67 -1.83 -17.00 -10.97
C ILE A 67 -2.49 -18.37 -11.14
N ASP A 68 -3.72 -18.41 -11.65
CA ASP A 68 -4.44 -19.67 -11.90
C ASP A 68 -3.79 -20.54 -12.97
N PHE A 69 -3.13 -19.92 -13.95
CA PHE A 69 -2.32 -20.62 -14.93
C PHE A 69 -1.10 -21.28 -14.26
N PHE A 70 -0.33 -20.53 -13.46
CA PHE A 70 0.85 -21.08 -12.77
C PHE A 70 0.48 -22.14 -11.72
N ALA A 71 -0.64 -21.96 -11.02
CA ALA A 71 -1.11 -22.93 -10.02
C ALA A 71 -1.48 -24.29 -10.61
N ARG A 72 -1.82 -24.36 -11.91
CA ARG A 72 -2.13 -25.60 -12.62
C ARG A 72 -0.92 -26.21 -13.33
N ALA A 73 0.15 -25.44 -13.54
CA ALA A 73 1.36 -25.91 -14.16
C ALA A 73 2.11 -26.85 -13.21
N SER A 74 2.77 -27.87 -13.77
CA SER A 74 3.67 -28.70 -12.96
C SER A 74 4.91 -27.88 -12.61
N ASP A 75 5.41 -28.03 -11.38
CA ASP A 75 6.58 -27.28 -10.93
C ASP A 75 7.73 -27.48 -11.92
N HIS A 76 8.00 -28.70 -12.39
CA HIS A 76 9.07 -28.99 -13.35
C HIS A 76 9.04 -28.16 -14.63
N ALA A 77 7.85 -27.74 -15.10
CA ALA A 77 7.68 -26.91 -16.28
C ALA A 77 7.93 -25.41 -16.04
N LEU A 78 7.90 -24.96 -14.78
CA LEU A 78 8.07 -23.55 -14.41
C LEU A 78 9.55 -23.15 -14.41
N THR A 79 9.83 -21.99 -15.02
CA THR A 79 11.14 -21.33 -15.02
C THR A 79 11.31 -20.42 -13.80
N ALA A 80 12.52 -19.91 -13.56
CA ALA A 80 12.76 -18.92 -12.51
C ALA A 80 11.90 -17.66 -12.71
N ASP A 81 11.80 -17.18 -13.95
CA ASP A 81 10.95 -16.03 -14.30
C ASP A 81 9.49 -16.29 -13.95
N ASP A 82 8.98 -17.50 -14.17
CA ASP A 82 7.59 -17.84 -13.85
C ASP A 82 7.32 -17.85 -12.33
N PHE A 83 8.28 -18.31 -11.51
CA PHE A 83 8.15 -18.23 -10.04
C PHE A 83 8.22 -16.78 -9.54
N VAL A 84 9.13 -15.98 -10.11
CA VAL A 84 9.27 -14.55 -9.80
C VAL A 84 7.94 -13.85 -10.09
N ASP A 85 7.45 -14.02 -11.29
CA ASP A 85 6.16 -13.54 -11.75
C ASP A 85 5.01 -13.95 -10.83
N TRP A 86 4.81 -15.26 -10.64
CA TRP A 86 3.73 -15.82 -9.82
C TRP A 86 3.74 -15.23 -8.41
N SER A 87 4.89 -15.22 -7.76
CA SER A 87 5.02 -14.64 -6.43
C SER A 87 4.86 -13.12 -6.40
N GLY A 88 5.32 -12.42 -7.43
CA GLY A 88 5.16 -10.97 -7.57
C GLY A 88 3.70 -10.54 -7.56
N TRP A 89 2.85 -11.19 -8.36
CA TRP A 89 1.41 -10.89 -8.35
C TRP A 89 0.74 -11.32 -7.05
N LEU A 90 1.15 -12.45 -6.44
CA LEU A 90 0.62 -12.84 -5.14
C LEU A 90 0.89 -11.78 -4.07
N VAL A 91 2.08 -11.19 -4.03
CA VAL A 91 2.42 -10.10 -3.10
C VAL A 91 1.60 -8.83 -3.41
N ARG A 92 1.41 -8.48 -4.69
CA ARG A 92 0.61 -7.29 -5.08
C ARG A 92 -0.87 -7.41 -4.73
N LEU A 93 -1.42 -8.62 -4.83
CA LEU A 93 -2.79 -8.87 -4.42
C LEU A 93 -2.84 -8.85 -2.89
N LEU A 94 -3.46 -7.84 -2.30
CA LEU A 94 -3.61 -7.75 -0.83
C LEU A 94 -4.37 -8.94 -0.22
N ALA A 95 -5.33 -9.49 -0.98
CA ALA A 95 -6.12 -10.66 -0.61
C ALA A 95 -6.68 -11.35 -1.85
N ARG A 96 -6.84 -12.68 -1.77
CA ARG A 96 -7.56 -13.52 -2.74
C ARG A 96 -8.64 -14.28 -1.98
N ASP A 97 -9.89 -14.19 -2.42
CA ASP A 97 -11.02 -14.89 -1.78
C ASP A 97 -11.08 -14.69 -0.24
N ASN A 98 -10.79 -13.47 0.22
CA ASN A 98 -10.67 -13.07 1.63
C ASN A 98 -9.55 -13.79 2.43
N ARG A 99 -8.59 -14.43 1.76
CA ARG A 99 -7.40 -15.05 2.38
C ARG A 99 -6.14 -14.21 2.15
N PRO A 100 -5.23 -14.15 3.14
CA PRO A 100 -3.94 -13.49 2.97
C PRO A 100 -3.08 -14.25 1.96
N THR A 101 -2.62 -13.54 0.94
CA THR A 101 -1.80 -14.06 -0.17
C THR A 101 -0.33 -14.20 0.19
N LEU A 102 0.14 -13.56 1.27
CA LEU A 102 1.55 -13.57 1.67
C LEU A 102 2.07 -14.97 1.98
N GLU A 103 1.24 -15.81 2.61
CA GLU A 103 1.58 -17.21 2.90
C GLU A 103 1.72 -18.06 1.63
N GLU A 104 0.85 -17.84 0.65
CA GLU A 104 0.94 -18.49 -0.64
C GLU A 104 2.17 -17.99 -1.41
N ALA A 105 2.42 -16.68 -1.40
CA ALA A 105 3.61 -16.08 -1.98
C ALA A 105 4.88 -16.69 -1.39
N ARG A 106 4.95 -16.83 -0.05
CA ARG A 106 6.08 -17.48 0.64
C ARG A 106 6.34 -18.88 0.07
N ARG A 107 5.31 -19.73 0.03
CA ARG A 107 5.43 -21.11 -0.48
C ARG A 107 5.87 -21.15 -1.94
N VAL A 108 5.34 -20.28 -2.78
CA VAL A 108 5.70 -20.18 -4.20
C VAL A 108 7.18 -19.79 -4.35
N VAL A 109 7.62 -18.75 -3.63
CA VAL A 109 9.01 -18.29 -3.69
C VAL A 109 9.98 -19.33 -3.13
N GLU A 110 9.65 -20.00 -2.03
CA GLU A 110 10.49 -21.06 -1.45
C GLU A 110 10.66 -22.24 -2.41
N ARG A 111 9.59 -22.66 -3.10
CA ARG A 111 9.68 -23.67 -4.16
C ARG A 111 10.57 -23.21 -5.32
N GLY A 112 10.37 -21.97 -5.78
CA GLY A 112 11.23 -21.37 -6.81
C GLY A 112 12.71 -21.36 -6.39
N ARG A 113 13.00 -20.87 -5.19
CA ARG A 113 14.36 -20.78 -4.63
C ARG A 113 15.00 -22.15 -4.49
N SER A 114 14.26 -23.18 -4.09
CA SER A 114 14.80 -24.54 -3.98
C SER A 114 15.36 -25.08 -5.31
N ARG A 115 14.82 -24.62 -6.44
CA ARG A 115 15.24 -25.01 -7.79
C ARG A 115 16.21 -24.02 -8.42
N PHE A 116 16.08 -22.73 -8.09
CA PHE A 116 16.89 -21.64 -8.61
C PHE A 116 17.53 -20.85 -7.46
N PRO A 117 18.44 -21.47 -6.68
CA PRO A 117 18.93 -20.90 -5.42
C PRO A 117 19.75 -19.61 -5.59
N ARG A 118 20.25 -19.34 -6.80
CA ARG A 118 21.05 -18.14 -7.11
C ARG A 118 20.26 -17.07 -7.88
N ASP A 119 18.95 -17.25 -8.09
CA ASP A 119 18.14 -16.18 -8.68
C ASP A 119 17.84 -15.14 -7.60
N TRP A 120 18.51 -14.00 -7.72
CA TRP A 120 18.45 -12.89 -6.79
C TRP A 120 17.05 -12.27 -6.67
N ARG A 121 16.20 -12.37 -7.70
CA ARG A 121 14.83 -11.83 -7.66
C ARG A 121 13.92 -12.66 -6.76
N LEU A 122 14.11 -13.97 -6.75
CA LEU A 122 13.43 -14.86 -5.80
C LEU A 122 13.87 -14.58 -4.36
N LEU A 123 15.16 -14.29 -4.13
CA LEU A 123 15.64 -13.87 -2.81
C LEU A 123 15.01 -12.54 -2.37
N ALA A 124 14.97 -11.55 -3.25
CA ALA A 124 14.34 -10.25 -2.99
C ALA A 124 12.82 -10.35 -2.75
N HIS A 125 12.11 -11.23 -3.48
CA HIS A 125 10.70 -11.53 -3.21
C HIS A 125 10.50 -12.16 -1.84
N LEU A 126 11.35 -13.13 -1.47
CA LEU A 126 11.27 -13.77 -0.17
C LEU A 126 11.55 -12.78 0.96
N ALA A 127 12.54 -11.91 0.76
CA ALA A 127 12.84 -10.80 1.68
C ALA A 127 11.64 -9.87 1.84
N THR A 128 10.98 -9.50 0.73
CA THR A 128 9.76 -8.69 0.72
C THR A 128 8.62 -9.37 1.48
N VAL A 129 8.39 -10.67 1.27
CA VAL A 129 7.36 -11.42 1.99
C VAL A 129 7.63 -11.45 3.50
N TYR A 130 8.88 -11.69 3.91
CA TYR A 130 9.26 -11.64 5.32
C TYR A 130 9.17 -10.24 5.92
N GLN A 131 9.53 -9.19 5.18
CA GLN A 131 9.36 -7.80 5.61
C GLN A 131 7.89 -7.48 5.86
N LEU A 132 7.00 -7.84 4.93
CA LEU A 132 5.56 -7.62 5.06
C LEU A 132 4.93 -8.44 6.19
N SER A 133 5.55 -9.56 6.56
CA SER A 133 5.14 -10.40 7.69
C SER A 133 5.72 -9.95 9.04
N GLY A 134 6.58 -8.92 9.05
CA GLY A 134 7.26 -8.42 10.26
C GLY A 134 8.48 -9.25 10.71
N GLU A 135 8.90 -10.25 9.93
CA GLU A 135 10.05 -11.11 10.21
C GLU A 135 11.36 -10.45 9.72
N TYR A 136 11.69 -9.28 10.27
CA TYR A 136 12.73 -8.40 9.72
C TYR A 136 14.14 -9.01 9.69
N GLU A 137 14.50 -9.89 10.63
CA GLU A 137 15.83 -10.55 10.63
C GLU A 137 16.02 -11.44 9.40
N ARG A 138 14.99 -12.23 9.06
CA ARG A 138 15.01 -13.09 7.88
C ARG A 138 14.98 -12.26 6.60
N ALA A 139 14.14 -11.23 6.58
CA ALA A 139 14.05 -10.30 5.47
C ALA A 139 15.42 -9.67 5.16
N LEU A 140 16.12 -9.21 6.20
CA LEU A 140 17.41 -8.53 6.06
C LEU A 140 18.49 -9.47 5.49
N ALA A 141 18.61 -10.68 6.03
CA ALA A 141 19.60 -11.65 5.54
C ALA A 141 19.40 -11.97 4.06
N LEU A 142 18.14 -12.16 3.64
CA LEU A 142 17.80 -12.46 2.24
C LEU A 142 17.98 -11.26 1.31
N ALA A 143 17.63 -10.05 1.75
CA ALA A 143 17.84 -8.84 0.98
C ALA A 143 19.33 -8.54 0.77
N GLN A 144 20.18 -8.85 1.76
CA GLN A 144 21.64 -8.75 1.63
C GLN A 144 22.19 -9.76 0.61
N GLU A 145 21.74 -11.02 0.67
CA GLU A 145 22.11 -12.05 -0.32
C GLU A 145 21.64 -11.67 -1.74
N ALA A 146 20.42 -11.13 -1.86
CA ALA A 146 19.88 -10.64 -3.13
C ALA A 146 20.73 -9.49 -3.69
N LEU A 147 21.11 -8.53 -2.83
CA LEU A 147 21.94 -7.39 -3.21
C LEU A 147 23.32 -7.82 -3.74
N GLU A 148 23.95 -8.84 -3.15
CA GLU A 148 25.25 -9.36 -3.59
C GLU A 148 25.17 -10.01 -4.99
N LEU A 149 24.07 -10.70 -5.27
CA LEU A 149 23.83 -11.39 -6.55
C LEU A 149 23.21 -10.49 -7.62
N ALA A 150 22.64 -9.35 -7.24
CA ALA A 150 21.95 -8.43 -8.12
C ALA A 150 22.88 -7.81 -9.17
N PRO A 151 22.41 -7.62 -10.43
CA PRO A 151 23.15 -6.87 -11.42
C PRO A 151 23.30 -5.40 -11.00
N ALA A 152 24.35 -4.73 -11.46
CA ALA A 152 24.68 -3.35 -11.06
C ALA A 152 23.50 -2.37 -11.18
N ALA A 153 22.68 -2.51 -12.22
CA ALA A 153 21.50 -1.68 -12.44
C ALA A 153 20.43 -1.83 -11.33
N ALA A 154 20.32 -2.99 -10.69
CA ALA A 154 19.36 -3.25 -9.62
C ALA A 154 19.93 -2.97 -8.22
N GLN A 155 21.25 -3.13 -8.05
CA GLN A 155 21.90 -2.96 -6.75
C GLN A 155 21.59 -1.63 -6.07
N ARG A 156 21.44 -0.54 -6.85
CA ARG A 156 21.13 0.77 -6.29
C ARG A 156 19.86 0.71 -5.45
N PHE A 157 18.77 0.21 -6.01
CA PHE A 157 17.50 0.21 -5.29
C PHE A 157 17.40 -0.93 -4.26
N GLU A 158 18.07 -2.08 -4.49
CA GLU A 158 18.20 -3.15 -3.49
C GLU A 158 18.92 -2.65 -2.21
N ARG A 159 19.93 -1.78 -2.34
CA ARG A 159 20.54 -1.10 -1.17
C ARG A 159 19.51 -0.28 -0.39
N PHE A 160 18.59 0.39 -1.07
CA PHE A 160 17.52 1.13 -0.41
C PHE A 160 16.44 0.22 0.17
N HIS A 161 16.19 -0.95 -0.42
CA HIS A 161 15.33 -1.97 0.17
C HIS A 161 15.91 -2.50 1.49
N VAL A 162 17.21 -2.83 1.51
CA VAL A 162 17.95 -3.21 2.73
C VAL A 162 17.85 -2.12 3.80
N ARG A 163 18.06 -0.85 3.42
CA ARG A 163 17.92 0.29 4.34
C ARG A 163 16.50 0.41 4.90
N LEU A 164 15.49 0.25 4.06
CA LEU A 164 14.09 0.27 4.48
C LEU A 164 13.81 -0.84 5.51
N ILE A 165 14.24 -2.07 5.25
CA ILE A 165 14.09 -3.19 6.19
C ILE A 165 14.78 -2.88 7.53
N LEU A 166 16.02 -2.37 7.50
CA LEU A 166 16.75 -1.97 8.71
C LEU A 166 15.99 -0.93 9.54
N GLN A 167 15.42 0.08 8.87
CA GLN A 167 14.63 1.11 9.54
C GLN A 167 13.39 0.55 10.21
N ARG A 168 12.65 -0.33 9.51
CA ARG A 168 11.43 -0.93 10.06
C ARG A 168 11.72 -1.89 11.21
N ARG A 169 12.83 -2.63 11.14
CA ARG A 169 13.36 -3.41 12.26
C ARG A 169 13.64 -2.54 13.48
N LEU A 170 14.34 -1.41 13.30
CA LEU A 170 14.68 -0.50 14.39
C LEU A 170 13.43 0.11 15.02
N GLN A 171 12.49 0.61 14.20
CA GLN A 171 11.22 1.15 14.70
C GLN A 171 10.44 0.10 15.50
N GLU A 172 10.35 -1.13 15.02
CA GLU A 172 9.66 -2.21 15.73
C GLU A 172 10.34 -2.54 17.06
N HIS A 173 11.68 -2.60 17.08
CA HIS A 173 12.43 -2.77 18.31
C HIS A 173 12.17 -1.63 19.32
N GLU A 174 12.14 -0.38 18.86
CA GLU A 174 11.82 0.78 19.70
C GLU A 174 10.39 0.73 20.26
N ARG A 175 9.42 0.25 19.48
CA ARG A 175 8.04 0.02 19.96
C ARG A 175 7.99 -1.06 21.03
N GLN A 176 8.73 -2.16 20.86
CA GLN A 176 8.82 -3.24 21.84
C GLN A 176 9.44 -2.76 23.16
N LEU A 177 10.40 -1.84 23.09
CA LEU A 177 10.98 -1.17 24.25
C LEU A 177 10.08 -0.07 24.86
N GLY A 178 8.94 0.24 24.24
CA GLY A 178 8.04 1.32 24.67
C GLY A 178 8.60 2.73 24.44
N ARG A 179 9.66 2.87 23.65
CA ARG A 179 10.29 4.17 23.31
C ARG A 179 9.55 4.89 22.18
N LEU A 180 8.86 4.14 21.33
CA LEU A 180 8.03 4.66 20.27
C LEU A 180 6.56 4.25 20.50
N PRO A 181 5.60 5.20 20.53
CA PRO A 181 4.18 4.84 20.63
C PRO A 181 3.72 3.98 19.45
N LYS A 182 2.83 3.02 19.71
CA LYS A 182 2.33 2.09 18.68
C LYS A 182 1.65 2.81 17.51
N ASP A 183 0.95 3.90 17.79
CA ASP A 183 0.17 4.65 16.80
C ASP A 183 0.95 5.82 16.16
N GLU A 184 2.21 6.02 16.56
CA GLU A 184 3.04 7.09 16.03
C GLU A 184 3.83 6.59 14.81
N ALA A 185 3.52 7.19 13.66
CA ALA A 185 4.30 6.99 12.47
C ALA A 185 5.61 7.79 12.58
N VAL A 186 6.71 7.14 12.24
CA VAL A 186 8.04 7.74 12.17
C VAL A 186 8.43 7.83 10.70
N LEU A 187 9.00 8.96 10.32
CA LEU A 187 9.51 9.14 8.98
C LEU A 187 10.85 8.41 8.81
N ASP A 188 10.98 7.65 7.73
CA ASP A 188 12.20 6.89 7.45
C ASP A 188 13.37 7.81 7.04
N ASP A 189 14.57 7.55 7.56
CA ASP A 189 15.86 8.16 7.16
C ASP A 189 16.61 7.30 6.14
N LEU A 190 15.99 7.06 4.98
CA LEU A 190 16.55 6.20 3.93
C LEU A 190 17.87 6.74 3.34
N PHE A 191 18.09 8.04 3.43
CA PHE A 191 19.17 8.75 2.76
C PHE A 191 20.28 9.22 3.71
N GLY A 192 20.14 9.00 5.02
CA GLY A 192 21.06 9.51 6.04
C GLY A 192 21.05 11.03 6.15
N GLN A 193 19.96 11.66 5.67
CA GLN A 193 19.78 13.09 5.62
C GLN A 193 18.32 13.39 5.96
N ARG A 194 18.11 14.04 7.10
CA ARG A 194 16.77 14.45 7.55
C ARG A 194 16.42 15.84 7.04
N TRP A 195 16.37 16.01 5.72
CA TRP A 195 16.13 17.33 5.11
C TRP A 195 14.78 17.95 5.55
N TRP A 196 13.80 17.14 5.94
CA TRP A 196 12.51 17.60 6.46
C TRP A 196 12.58 18.26 7.83
N GLU A 197 13.57 17.93 8.68
CA GLU A 197 13.74 18.55 10.00
C GLU A 197 14.17 20.02 9.92
N ARG A 198 14.76 20.43 8.78
CA ARG A 198 15.25 21.78 8.54
C ARG A 198 14.65 22.42 7.28
N GLY A 199 13.54 21.87 6.79
CA GLY A 199 12.90 22.30 5.54
C GLY A 199 12.27 23.69 5.61
N LEU A 200 11.73 24.15 4.48
CA LEU A 200 11.12 25.47 4.29
C LEU A 200 10.02 25.83 5.30
N LEU A 201 9.38 24.81 5.88
CA LEU A 201 8.33 24.95 6.88
C LEU A 201 8.84 24.41 8.22
N PRO A 202 8.76 25.20 9.31
CA PRO A 202 9.26 24.79 10.62
C PRO A 202 8.50 23.55 11.12
N TRP A 203 9.25 22.58 11.65
CA TRP A 203 8.67 21.37 12.20
C TRP A 203 7.84 21.66 13.46
N PRO A 204 6.71 20.97 13.70
CA PRO A 204 5.96 21.15 14.93
C PRO A 204 6.81 20.79 16.16
N SER A 205 6.73 21.62 17.21
CA SER A 205 7.44 21.38 18.47
C SER A 205 6.97 20.10 19.16
N GLY A 206 7.92 19.32 19.71
CA GLY A 206 7.64 18.12 20.51
C GLY A 206 7.70 16.77 19.77
N HIS A 207 8.38 16.68 18.63
CA HIS A 207 8.58 15.41 17.93
C HIS A 207 9.52 14.48 18.73
N PRO A 208 9.16 13.21 18.99
CA PRO A 208 9.93 12.32 19.88
C PRO A 208 11.39 12.15 19.45
N LEU A 209 11.66 12.18 18.14
CA LEU A 209 13.01 12.02 17.60
C LEU A 209 13.88 13.28 17.67
N THR A 210 13.34 14.44 18.10
CA THR A 210 14.16 15.64 18.35
C THR A 210 14.89 15.59 19.70
N VAL A 211 14.48 14.69 20.61
CA VAL A 211 15.02 14.62 21.98
C VAL A 211 16.45 14.05 22.03
N HIS A 212 16.94 13.43 20.95
CA HIS A 212 18.30 12.87 20.89
C HIS A 212 19.24 13.58 19.91
N SER A 213 18.81 14.70 19.32
CA SER A 213 19.67 15.52 18.46
C SER A 213 20.41 16.56 19.29
N THR A 214 21.35 16.13 20.14
CA THR A 214 22.34 17.02 20.80
C THR A 214 23.53 17.31 19.89
N ALA A 215 23.41 17.08 18.58
CA ALA A 215 24.50 17.26 17.64
C ALA A 215 24.77 18.76 17.42
N PRO A 216 26.04 19.20 17.55
CA PRO A 216 26.41 20.60 17.37
C PRO A 216 26.12 21.06 15.95
N THR A 217 25.61 22.30 15.85
CA THR A 217 25.50 23.20 14.69
C THR A 217 25.98 22.60 13.37
N GLN A 218 25.20 21.68 12.80
CA GLN A 218 25.48 21.15 11.48
C GLN A 218 25.17 22.23 10.41
N PRO A 219 25.90 22.22 9.27
CA PRO A 219 25.73 23.17 8.17
C PRO A 219 24.28 23.26 7.64
N PRO A 220 23.95 24.34 6.88
CA PRO A 220 22.62 24.56 6.33
C PRO A 220 22.07 23.30 5.64
N ALA A 221 20.75 23.09 5.77
CA ALA A 221 20.06 21.90 5.29
C ALA A 221 20.50 21.56 3.86
N SER A 222 21.17 20.41 3.69
CA SER A 222 21.49 19.92 2.36
C SER A 222 20.16 19.66 1.63
N ALA A 223 20.07 20.13 0.38
CA ALA A 223 19.01 19.71 -0.51
C ALA A 223 18.94 18.16 -0.51
N PRO A 224 17.74 17.57 -0.63
CA PRO A 224 17.63 16.12 -0.71
C PRO A 224 18.52 15.59 -1.85
N PRO A 225 19.07 14.36 -1.73
CA PRO A 225 19.86 13.78 -2.80
C PRO A 225 19.12 13.87 -4.14
N ALA A 226 19.83 14.23 -5.21
CA ALA A 226 19.24 14.44 -6.53
C ALA A 226 18.49 13.20 -7.07
N ASP A 227 18.87 12.03 -6.57
CA ASP A 227 18.36 10.73 -6.99
C ASP A 227 17.26 10.19 -6.06
N ALA A 228 16.91 10.91 -4.98
CA ALA A 228 15.95 10.49 -3.97
C ALA A 228 14.53 10.33 -4.53
N GLY A 229 14.11 11.21 -5.45
CA GLY A 229 12.80 11.12 -6.08
C GLY A 229 12.60 9.80 -6.84
N GLU A 230 13.59 9.38 -7.61
CA GLU A 230 13.56 8.13 -8.38
C GLU A 230 13.53 6.90 -7.46
N VAL A 231 14.34 6.91 -6.39
CA VAL A 231 14.35 5.84 -5.38
C VAL A 231 13.00 5.73 -4.69
N LEU A 232 12.40 6.85 -4.28
CA LEU A 232 11.09 6.87 -3.62
C LEU A 232 9.99 6.35 -4.53
N GLN A 233 10.00 6.74 -5.81
CA GLN A 233 9.07 6.18 -6.79
C GLN A 233 9.25 4.67 -6.92
N GLN A 234 10.49 4.19 -7.01
CA GLN A 234 10.77 2.77 -7.16
C GLN A 234 10.31 1.95 -5.93
N LEU A 235 10.54 2.44 -4.72
CA LEU A 235 10.07 1.81 -3.49
C LEU A 235 8.53 1.82 -3.42
N LEU A 236 7.87 2.91 -3.80
CA LEU A 236 6.41 2.98 -3.87
C LEU A 236 5.81 2.10 -4.97
N ILE A 237 6.57 1.76 -6.02
CA ILE A 237 6.14 0.79 -7.02
C ILE A 237 6.09 -0.63 -6.43
N TRP A 238 6.98 -0.98 -5.49
CA TRP A 238 6.92 -2.26 -4.77
C TRP A 238 5.94 -2.22 -3.61
N PHE A 239 5.85 -1.08 -2.93
CA PHE A 239 5.08 -0.89 -1.70
C PHE A 239 4.06 0.25 -1.83
N PRO A 240 3.06 0.15 -2.75
CA PRO A 240 2.13 1.26 -3.02
C PRO A 240 1.20 1.60 -1.84
N PHE A 241 1.15 0.70 -0.85
CA PHE A 241 0.35 0.83 0.37
C PHE A 241 1.20 1.15 1.62
N ASP A 242 2.49 1.49 1.47
CA ASP A 242 3.32 1.94 2.58
C ASP A 242 3.14 3.44 2.82
N GLY A 243 2.37 3.78 3.84
CA GLY A 243 2.08 5.16 4.18
C GLY A 243 3.31 5.99 4.59
N GLN A 244 4.31 5.38 5.24
CA GLN A 244 5.52 6.12 5.64
C GLN A 244 6.37 6.51 4.42
N LEU A 245 6.44 5.65 3.40
CA LEU A 245 7.08 6.01 2.12
C LEU A 245 6.33 7.15 1.41
N TRP A 246 4.99 7.15 1.46
CA TRP A 246 4.19 8.26 0.94
C TRP A 246 4.44 9.57 1.69
N TRP A 247 4.59 9.52 3.01
CA TRP A 247 4.98 10.69 3.78
C TRP A 247 6.37 11.18 3.38
N LEU A 248 7.34 10.28 3.24
CA LEU A 248 8.71 10.65 2.84
C LEU A 248 8.75 11.27 1.44
N LEU A 249 7.94 10.77 0.51
CA LEU A 249 7.75 11.41 -0.80
C LEU A 249 7.13 12.80 -0.67
N GLY A 250 6.13 12.98 0.20
CA GLY A 250 5.55 14.29 0.49
C GLY A 250 6.59 15.30 0.96
N GLU A 251 7.45 14.93 1.91
CA GLU A 251 8.53 15.79 2.40
C GLU A 251 9.60 16.08 1.35
N TYR A 252 9.95 15.09 0.52
CA TYR A 252 10.83 15.29 -0.63
C TYR A 252 10.24 16.34 -1.60
N LEU A 253 8.96 16.23 -1.94
CA LEU A 253 8.27 17.15 -2.85
C LEU A 253 8.14 18.56 -2.27
N VAL A 254 7.94 18.70 -0.95
CA VAL A 254 8.01 20.00 -0.27
C VAL A 254 9.40 20.63 -0.43
N ALA A 255 10.47 19.85 -0.27
CA ALA A 255 11.83 20.35 -0.45
C ALA A 255 12.12 20.78 -1.90
N GLN A 256 11.48 20.13 -2.88
CA GLN A 256 11.53 20.51 -4.30
C GLN A 256 10.53 21.61 -4.68
N GLN A 257 9.71 22.10 -3.73
CA GLN A 257 8.63 23.07 -3.97
C GLN A 257 7.56 22.58 -4.96
N GLU A 258 7.37 21.26 -5.08
CA GLU A 258 6.36 20.60 -5.90
C GLU A 258 5.04 20.44 -5.11
N TRP A 259 4.44 21.57 -4.72
CA TRP A 259 3.37 21.62 -3.71
C TRP A 259 2.11 20.82 -4.06
N VAL A 260 1.71 20.79 -5.33
CA VAL A 260 0.54 20.04 -5.78
C VAL A 260 0.71 18.54 -5.50
N TYR A 261 1.86 17.99 -5.87
CA TYR A 261 2.17 16.58 -5.67
C TYR A 261 2.50 16.27 -4.21
N ALA A 262 3.12 17.21 -3.48
CA ALA A 262 3.35 17.06 -2.04
C ALA A 262 2.03 16.85 -1.28
N VAL A 263 1.01 17.64 -1.60
CA VAL A 263 -0.34 17.49 -1.03
C VAL A 263 -0.94 16.12 -1.37
N GLN A 264 -0.82 15.67 -2.63
CA GLN A 264 -1.32 14.35 -3.04
C GLN A 264 -0.60 13.20 -2.29
N ALA A 265 0.72 13.28 -2.14
CA ALA A 265 1.51 12.29 -1.41
C ALA A 265 1.12 12.23 0.08
N LEU A 266 0.97 13.38 0.74
CA LEU A 266 0.55 13.44 2.14
C LEU A 266 -0.91 13.01 2.34
N GLN A 267 -1.79 13.26 1.36
CA GLN A 267 -3.14 12.70 1.36
C GLN A 267 -3.09 11.18 1.28
N ALA A 268 -2.32 10.63 0.34
CA ALA A 268 -2.14 9.19 0.19
C ALA A 268 -1.58 8.54 1.47
N ALA A 269 -0.63 9.19 2.16
CA ALA A 269 -0.14 8.73 3.46
C ALA A 269 -1.26 8.70 4.52
N SER A 270 -2.08 9.75 4.58
CA SER A 270 -3.22 9.83 5.51
C SER A 270 -4.27 8.75 5.25
N ASP A 271 -4.59 8.47 3.98
CA ASP A 271 -5.54 7.42 3.59
C ASP A 271 -5.03 6.03 4.00
N LEU A 272 -3.71 5.85 4.03
CA LEU A 272 -3.01 4.65 4.51
C LEU A 272 -2.79 4.65 6.03
N ARG A 273 -3.56 5.48 6.76
CA ARG A 273 -3.57 5.54 8.23
C ARG A 273 -2.25 5.97 8.86
N VAL A 274 -1.39 6.69 8.12
CA VAL A 274 -0.32 7.45 8.77
C VAL A 274 -0.98 8.50 9.65
N GLY A 275 -0.78 8.33 10.96
CA GLY A 275 -1.40 9.14 11.99
C GLY A 275 -0.39 9.88 12.84
N GLY A 276 -0.85 10.33 14.00
CA GLY A 276 -0.04 11.10 14.93
C GLY A 276 -0.28 12.61 14.83
N LYS A 277 -0.04 13.29 15.96
CA LYS A 277 -0.23 14.74 16.06
C LYS A 277 0.71 15.48 15.11
N VAL A 278 1.96 15.03 15.03
CA VAL A 278 3.01 15.66 14.22
C VAL A 278 2.67 15.55 12.74
N PHE A 279 2.34 14.35 12.24
CA PHE A 279 1.95 14.17 10.84
C PHE A 279 0.77 15.05 10.45
N ARG A 280 -0.30 15.10 11.27
CA ARG A 280 -1.48 15.93 11.00
C ARG A 280 -1.14 17.42 10.95
N GLN A 281 -0.33 17.90 11.88
CA GLN A 281 0.14 19.29 11.89
C GLN A 281 0.97 19.60 10.65
N ARG A 282 1.90 18.70 10.30
CA ARG A 282 2.75 18.85 9.12
C ARG A 282 1.94 18.89 7.83
N ARG A 283 1.00 17.96 7.64
CA ARG A 283 0.08 17.95 6.50
C ARG A 283 -0.74 19.24 6.41
N ALA A 284 -1.24 19.76 7.54
CA ALA A 284 -1.97 21.02 7.56
C ALA A 284 -1.11 22.22 7.11
N GLN A 285 0.15 22.29 7.56
CA GLN A 285 1.10 23.34 7.12
C GLN A 285 1.35 23.28 5.61
N VAL A 286 1.54 22.08 5.05
CA VAL A 286 1.78 21.91 3.60
C VAL A 286 0.54 22.28 2.78
N LEU A 287 -0.66 21.93 3.25
CA LEU A 287 -1.93 22.32 2.62
C LEU A 287 -2.09 23.85 2.58
N ASP A 288 -1.94 24.52 3.73
CA ASP A 288 -2.03 25.99 3.82
C ASP A 288 -1.00 26.68 2.90
N GLN A 289 0.24 26.19 2.88
CA GLN A 289 1.25 26.74 1.98
C GLN A 289 0.92 26.55 0.50
N ALA A 290 0.39 25.37 0.12
CA ALA A 290 -0.04 25.11 -1.25
C ALA A 290 -1.22 26.01 -1.68
N GLU A 291 -2.16 26.25 -0.77
CA GLU A 291 -3.29 27.16 -1.00
C GLU A 291 -2.84 28.61 -1.20
N ARG A 292 -1.90 29.10 -0.38
CA ARG A 292 -1.33 30.45 -0.54
C ARG A 292 -0.64 30.63 -1.89
N LEU A 293 0.16 29.66 -2.33
CA LEU A 293 0.85 29.73 -3.62
C LEU A 293 -0.12 29.64 -4.80
N ARG A 294 -1.21 28.86 -4.69
CA ARG A 294 -2.29 28.84 -5.68
C ARG A 294 -3.02 30.18 -5.74
N ALA A 295 -3.24 30.83 -4.60
CA ALA A 295 -3.87 32.16 -4.57
C ALA A 295 -2.98 33.26 -5.18
N GLN A 296 -1.65 33.13 -5.06
CA GLN A 296 -0.68 34.04 -5.68
C GLN A 296 -0.54 33.83 -7.19
N ASN A 297 -0.72 32.58 -7.66
CA ASN A 297 -0.65 32.21 -9.06
C ASN A 297 -1.95 31.53 -9.47
N PRO A 298 -3.08 32.27 -9.55
CA PRO A 298 -4.34 31.69 -9.97
C PRO A 298 -4.13 31.07 -11.35
N THR A 299 -4.36 29.77 -11.48
CA THR A 299 -4.38 29.11 -12.79
C THR A 299 -5.30 29.94 -13.67
N PRO A 300 -4.83 30.45 -14.82
CA PRO A 300 -5.69 31.25 -15.69
C PRO A 300 -6.94 30.43 -15.93
N ALA A 301 -8.10 31.00 -15.59
CA ALA A 301 -9.37 30.35 -15.78
C ALA A 301 -9.36 29.83 -17.22
N VAL A 302 -9.38 28.51 -17.38
CA VAL A 302 -9.54 27.92 -18.70
C VAL A 302 -10.83 28.57 -19.20
N PRO A 303 -10.78 29.42 -20.25
CA PRO A 303 -11.96 30.12 -20.72
C PRO A 303 -13.02 29.05 -20.90
N ASP A 304 -14.25 29.29 -20.43
CA ASP A 304 -15.35 28.34 -20.54
C ASP A 304 -15.46 27.93 -22.01
N ILE A 305 -14.78 26.84 -22.39
CA ILE A 305 -14.93 26.24 -23.70
C ILE A 305 -16.36 25.72 -23.62
N PRO A 306 -17.30 26.27 -24.38
CA PRO A 306 -18.69 25.81 -24.35
C PRO A 306 -18.63 24.30 -24.49
N ASN A 307 -19.09 23.63 -23.44
CA ASN A 307 -18.86 22.23 -23.21
C ASN A 307 -19.31 21.44 -24.44
N LEU A 308 -18.35 21.01 -25.29
CA LEU A 308 -18.66 20.27 -26.52
C LEU A 308 -19.27 18.90 -26.20
N ASP A 309 -19.15 18.45 -24.94
CA ASP A 309 -19.79 17.25 -24.41
C ASP A 309 -21.25 17.48 -23.96
N ALA A 310 -21.79 18.70 -24.06
CA ALA A 310 -23.23 18.95 -23.87
C ALA A 310 -24.11 18.23 -24.93
N ALA A 311 -23.52 17.64 -25.97
CA ALA A 311 -24.22 16.76 -26.92
C ALA A 311 -24.32 15.30 -26.45
N SER A 312 -23.53 14.88 -25.45
CA SER A 312 -23.77 13.65 -24.70
C SER A 312 -24.78 13.95 -23.60
N ALA A 313 -26.06 13.81 -23.95
CA ALA A 313 -27.18 13.92 -23.03
C ALA A 313 -26.86 13.20 -21.70
N PRO A 314 -27.19 13.80 -20.54
CA PRO A 314 -27.00 13.13 -19.26
C PRO A 314 -27.73 11.79 -19.34
N ALA A 315 -26.98 10.68 -19.21
CA ALA A 315 -27.56 9.37 -19.01
C ALA A 315 -28.64 9.54 -17.95
N GLN A 316 -29.89 9.30 -18.37
CA GLN A 316 -31.09 9.52 -17.58
C GLN A 316 -30.79 9.01 -16.17
N ARG A 317 -30.78 9.92 -15.19
CA ARG A 317 -30.61 9.54 -13.78
C ARG A 317 -31.74 8.57 -13.49
N THR A 318 -31.42 7.28 -13.48
CA THR A 318 -32.38 6.25 -13.10
C THR A 318 -32.93 6.69 -11.75
N PRO A 319 -34.25 6.81 -11.60
CA PRO A 319 -34.82 7.35 -10.39
C PRO A 319 -34.34 6.53 -9.18
N LEU A 320 -34.18 7.16 -8.02
CA LEU A 320 -33.62 6.52 -6.81
C LEU A 320 -34.32 5.21 -6.43
N TRP A 321 -35.58 5.02 -6.82
CA TRP A 321 -36.34 3.79 -6.63
C TRP A 321 -35.97 2.64 -7.58
N ALA A 322 -35.26 2.88 -8.69
CA ALA A 322 -34.78 1.82 -9.58
C ALA A 322 -33.60 1.03 -9.00
N ARG A 323 -32.96 1.55 -7.93
CA ARG A 323 -31.97 0.83 -7.12
C ARG A 323 -32.58 0.11 -5.92
N PHE A 324 -33.91 0.09 -5.82
CA PHE A 324 -34.62 -0.58 -4.74
C PHE A 324 -34.62 -2.09 -4.99
N ASP A 325 -33.61 -2.77 -4.46
CA ASP A 325 -33.50 -4.23 -4.55
C ASP A 325 -34.50 -4.91 -3.60
N TRP A 326 -35.65 -5.31 -4.16
CA TRP A 326 -36.70 -6.02 -3.44
C TRP A 326 -36.22 -7.34 -2.82
N GLN A 327 -35.15 -7.97 -3.35
CA GLN A 327 -34.61 -9.20 -2.80
C GLN A 327 -33.85 -8.93 -1.49
N ALA A 328 -33.06 -7.85 -1.42
CA ALA A 328 -32.37 -7.46 -0.20
C ALA A 328 -33.35 -7.15 0.94
N TRP A 329 -34.45 -6.43 0.64
CA TRP A 329 -35.46 -6.09 1.65
C TRP A 329 -36.29 -7.28 2.13
N THR A 330 -36.61 -8.23 1.24
CA THR A 330 -37.33 -9.46 1.64
C THR A 330 -36.46 -10.34 2.53
N LEU A 331 -35.17 -10.48 2.23
CA LEU A 331 -34.22 -11.18 3.10
C LEU A 331 -34.06 -10.50 4.46
N LEU A 332 -33.99 -9.17 4.48
CA LEU A 332 -33.90 -8.39 5.71
C LEU A 332 -35.16 -8.58 6.58
N LEU A 333 -36.35 -8.51 5.99
CA LEU A 333 -37.62 -8.74 6.69
C LEU A 333 -37.74 -10.17 7.22
N LEU A 334 -37.33 -11.17 6.44
CA LEU A 334 -37.28 -12.57 6.89
C LEU A 334 -36.30 -12.76 8.05
N GLY A 335 -35.11 -12.14 7.97
CA GLY A 335 -34.10 -12.19 9.04
C GLY A 335 -34.59 -11.55 10.34
N VAL A 336 -35.22 -10.37 10.25
CA VAL A 336 -35.83 -9.70 11.41
C VAL A 336 -36.97 -10.54 11.99
N GLY A 337 -37.84 -11.12 11.14
CA GLY A 337 -38.92 -12.00 11.58
C GLY A 337 -38.42 -13.24 12.32
N LEU A 338 -37.35 -13.87 11.83
CA LEU A 338 -36.73 -15.03 12.47
C LEU A 338 -36.13 -14.66 13.84
N LEU A 339 -35.44 -13.51 13.94
CA LEU A 339 -34.89 -13.03 15.20
C LEU A 339 -35.97 -12.77 16.25
N VAL A 340 -37.10 -12.17 15.86
CA VAL A 340 -38.24 -11.93 16.75
C VAL A 340 -38.86 -13.25 17.22
N LEU A 341 -39.00 -14.24 16.33
CA LEU A 341 -39.48 -15.59 16.68
C LEU A 341 -38.56 -16.29 17.68
N LEU A 342 -37.24 -16.24 17.46
CA LEU A 342 -36.25 -16.83 18.35
C LEU A 342 -36.23 -16.14 19.73
N ALA A 343 -36.30 -14.80 19.77
CA ALA A 343 -36.40 -14.05 21.00
C ALA A 343 -37.68 -14.40 21.79
N GLY A 344 -38.83 -14.50 21.11
CA GLY A 344 -40.09 -14.92 21.72
C GLY A 344 -40.04 -16.37 22.25
N TRP A 345 -39.37 -17.27 21.53
CA TRP A 345 -39.17 -18.65 21.98
C TRP A 345 -38.27 -18.74 23.22
N GLN A 346 -37.16 -18.00 23.26
CA GLN A 346 -36.30 -17.92 24.44
C GLN A 346 -37.04 -17.37 25.65
N LEU A 347 -37.83 -16.30 25.47
CA LEU A 347 -38.66 -15.73 26.54
C LEU A 347 -39.66 -16.77 27.08
N ARG A 348 -40.28 -17.56 26.20
CA ARG A 348 -41.23 -18.62 26.60
C ARG A 348 -40.57 -19.75 27.38
N ILE A 349 -39.32 -20.12 27.05
CA ILE A 349 -38.57 -21.11 27.83
C ILE A 349 -38.24 -20.56 29.20
N TRP A 350 -37.77 -19.31 29.25
CA TRP A 350 -37.42 -18.64 30.50
C TRP A 350 -38.63 -18.53 31.44
N THR A 351 -39.80 -18.10 30.95
CA THR A 351 -41.02 -18.02 31.77
C THR A 351 -41.46 -19.39 32.31
N ARG A 352 -41.35 -20.46 31.51
CA ARG A 352 -41.62 -21.84 31.98
C ARG A 352 -40.66 -22.28 33.08
N GLN A 353 -39.38 -21.93 32.99
CA GLN A 353 -38.40 -22.25 34.03
C GLN A 353 -38.66 -21.48 35.32
N VAL A 354 -39.00 -20.19 35.22
CA VAL A 354 -39.36 -19.35 36.37
C VAL A 354 -40.61 -19.90 37.05
N LEU A 355 -41.68 -20.19 36.31
CA LEU A 355 -42.93 -20.74 36.86
C LEU A 355 -42.74 -22.11 37.56
N ARG A 356 -41.79 -22.94 37.10
CA ARG A 356 -41.45 -24.21 37.77
C ARG A 356 -40.77 -23.99 39.12
N ARG A 357 -39.94 -22.95 39.26
CA ARG A 357 -39.29 -22.63 40.53
C ARG A 357 -40.25 -22.10 41.59
N TRP A 358 -41.40 -21.58 41.19
CA TRP A 358 -42.40 -20.99 42.08
C TRP A 358 -43.52 -21.95 42.49
N ARG A 359 -43.50 -23.21 42.03
CA ARG A 359 -44.43 -24.21 42.57
C ARG A 359 -43.98 -24.61 43.97
N PRO A 360 -44.78 -24.35 45.02
CA PRO A 360 -44.44 -24.80 46.36
C PRO A 360 -44.30 -26.33 46.37
N PRO A 361 -43.35 -26.88 47.15
CA PRO A 361 -43.24 -28.31 47.31
C PRO A 361 -44.57 -28.86 47.85
N PRO A 362 -45.01 -30.05 47.42
CA PRO A 362 -46.24 -30.65 47.92
C PRO A 362 -46.13 -30.82 49.44
N SER A 363 -47.10 -30.28 50.18
CA SER A 363 -47.22 -30.48 51.63
C SER A 363 -47.45 -31.96 51.89
N SER A 364 -46.52 -32.57 52.64
CA SER A 364 -46.63 -33.95 53.14
C SER A 364 -47.39 -34.01 54.44
#